data_AF-A0AAJ3FDY7-F1
#
_entry.id   AF-A0AAJ3FDY7-F1
#
_cell.length_a   1.000
_cell.length_b   1.000
_cell.length_c   1.000
_cell.angle_alpha   90.00
_cell.angle_beta   90.00
_cell.angle_gamma   90.00
#
_symmetry.space_group_name_H-M   'P 1'
#
loop_
_entity.id
_entity.type
_entity.pdbx_description
1 polymer ?
#
loop_
_entity_poly.entity_id
_entity_poly.type
_entity_poly.pdbx_seq_one_letter_code
_entity_poly.pdbx_strand_id
1 'polypeptide(L)'
;MIVKKPSIFIYTHLADEAILREVCAGVEEEGVFYEITEFPDECMEKLSYKAARDSMLGSGIGIFGTAVCLKMWGLEKGRNIEAYLSPTKEQCRKVGANSARAIKKQPFK
;
A
#
# COMPACT_ATOMS: atom_id res chain seq x y z
N MET A 1 24.26 13.97 2.34
CA MET A 1 22.95 13.48 2.82
C MET A 1 22.20 12.96 1.60
N ILE A 2 21.98 11.64 1.49
CA ILE A 2 21.15 11.10 0.40
C ILE A 2 19.71 11.37 0.78
N VAL A 3 19.08 12.35 0.12
CA VAL A 3 17.65 12.62 0.29
C VAL A 3 16.91 11.50 -0.45
N LYS A 4 16.41 10.50 0.28
CA LYS A 4 15.48 9.53 -0.30
C LYS A 4 14.21 10.28 -0.72
N LYS A 5 13.73 10.02 -1.93
CA LYS A 5 12.47 10.59 -2.40
C LYS A 5 11.34 10.08 -1.49
N PRO A 6 10.41 10.94 -1.03
CA PRO A 6 9.25 10.47 -0.30
C PRO A 6 8.40 9.56 -1.19
N SER A 7 8.27 8.29 -0.80
CA SER A 7 7.59 7.24 -1.56
C SER A 7 6.59 6.49 -0.67
N ILE A 8 5.52 5.99 -1.27
CA ILE A 8 4.62 5.01 -0.65
C ILE A 8 5.34 3.67 -0.63
N PHE A 9 5.34 2.98 0.51
CA PHE A 9 5.95 1.65 0.58
C PHE A 9 4.90 0.57 0.35
N ILE A 10 5.24 -0.38 -0.52
CA ILE A 10 4.42 -1.54 -0.86
C ILE A 10 5.20 -2.78 -0.43
N TYR A 11 4.79 -3.37 0.68
CA TYR A 11 5.43 -4.56 1.24
C TYR A 11 4.68 -5.80 0.83
N THR A 12 5.39 -6.78 0.30
CA THR A 12 4.81 -7.97 -0.32
C THR A 12 5.32 -9.25 0.31
N HIS A 13 4.51 -10.30 0.23
CA HIS A 13 4.95 -11.68 0.45
C HIS A 13 4.07 -12.61 -0.38
N LEU A 14 4.68 -13.40 -1.28
CA LEU A 14 3.95 -14.28 -2.21
C LEU A 14 2.83 -13.53 -2.96
N ALA A 15 3.05 -12.24 -3.27
CA ALA A 15 2.02 -11.40 -3.85
C ALA A 15 1.62 -11.89 -5.24
N ASP A 16 0.31 -11.94 -5.50
CA ASP A 16 -0.21 -12.12 -6.84
C ASP A 16 0.23 -10.95 -7.75
N GLU A 17 0.89 -11.27 -8.86
CA GLU A 17 1.45 -10.27 -9.77
C GLU A 17 0.38 -9.34 -10.37
N ALA A 18 -0.83 -9.86 -10.62
CA ALA A 18 -1.91 -9.04 -11.17
C ALA A 18 -2.39 -8.03 -10.13
N ILE A 19 -2.48 -8.41 -8.86
CA ILE A 19 -2.82 -7.48 -7.78
C ILE A 19 -1.73 -6.42 -7.61
N LEU A 20 -0.46 -6.84 -7.52
CA LEU A 20 0.65 -5.92 -7.36
C LEU A 20 0.69 -4.89 -8.50
N ARG A 21 0.53 -5.35 -9.74
CA ARG A 21 0.49 -4.48 -10.92
C ARG A 21 -0.63 -3.44 -10.86
N GLU A 22 -1.83 -3.86 -10.47
CA GLU A 22 -2.98 -2.96 -10.40
C GLU A 22 -2.83 -1.93 -9.26
N VAL A 23 -2.28 -2.35 -8.10
CA VAL A 23 -1.96 -1.43 -7.01
C VAL A 23 -0.93 -0.38 -7.46
N CYS A 24 0.16 -0.81 -8.10
CA CYS A 24 1.19 0.10 -8.62
C CYS A 24 0.60 1.09 -9.61
N ALA A 25 -0.20 0.62 -10.58
CA ALA A 25 -0.85 1.48 -11.55
C ALA A 25 -1.75 2.52 -10.88
N GLY A 26 -2.44 2.18 -9.78
CA GLY A 26 -3.26 3.11 -9.02
C GLY A 26 -2.45 4.23 -8.36
N VAL A 27 -1.26 3.90 -7.85
CA VAL A 27 -0.33 4.90 -7.29
C VAL A 27 0.24 5.80 -8.40
N GLU A 28 0.60 5.21 -9.54
CA GLU A 28 1.16 5.91 -10.71
C GLU A 28 0.17 6.91 -11.32
N GLU A 29 -1.11 6.52 -11.45
CA GLU A 29 -2.19 7.40 -11.92
C GLU A 29 -2.32 8.67 -11.08
N GLU A 30 -1.99 8.60 -9.81
CA GLU A 30 -2.06 9.72 -8.87
C GLU A 30 -0.74 10.52 -8.80
N GLY A 31 0.29 10.11 -9.56
CA GLY A 31 1.56 10.81 -9.72
C GLY A 31 2.49 10.73 -8.50
N VAL A 32 2.37 9.69 -7.67
CA VAL A 32 3.16 9.51 -6.45
C VAL A 32 4.20 8.39 -6.65
N PHE A 33 5.39 8.54 -6.06
CA PHE A 33 6.40 7.49 -6.10
C PHE A 33 6.06 6.35 -5.15
N TYR A 34 6.45 5.13 -5.51
CA TYR A 34 6.36 3.97 -4.64
C TYR A 34 7.65 3.15 -4.66
N GLU A 35 7.85 2.37 -3.61
CA GLU A 35 8.93 1.40 -3.49
C GLU A 35 8.33 0.04 -3.07
N ILE A 36 8.70 -1.01 -3.79
CA ILE A 36 8.27 -2.38 -3.50
C ILE A 36 9.38 -3.08 -2.73
N THR A 37 9.02 -3.80 -1.67
CA THR A 37 9.97 -4.64 -0.94
C THR A 37 9.30 -5.93 -0.49
N GLU A 38 9.90 -7.06 -0.82
CA GLU A 38 9.41 -8.36 -0.37
C GLU A 38 9.94 -8.70 1.02
N PHE A 39 9.08 -9.26 1.88
CA PHE A 39 9.41 -9.71 3.23
C PHE A 39 9.01 -11.17 3.43
N PRO A 40 9.71 -11.94 4.28
CA PRO A 40 9.34 -13.32 4.60
C PRO A 40 8.19 -13.39 5.62
N ASP A 41 7.26 -14.33 5.41
CA ASP A 41 6.30 -14.88 6.39
C ASP A 41 5.51 -13.86 7.23
N GLU A 42 5.02 -12.79 6.60
CA GLU A 42 4.15 -11.78 7.24
C GLU A 42 2.79 -11.66 6.52
N CYS A 43 1.69 -11.55 7.26
CA CYS A 43 0.37 -11.30 6.66
C CYS A 43 0.21 -9.85 6.17
N MET A 44 -0.78 -9.59 5.30
CA MET A 44 -1.01 -8.27 4.68
C MET A 44 -1.10 -7.11 5.69
N GLU A 45 -1.63 -7.34 6.89
CA GLU A 45 -1.83 -6.30 7.90
C GLU A 45 -0.54 -5.92 8.63
N LYS A 46 0.36 -6.89 8.83
CA LYS A 46 1.69 -6.65 9.39
C LYS A 46 2.54 -5.91 8.36
N LEU A 47 2.50 -6.37 7.11
CA LEU A 47 3.17 -5.73 5.97
C LEU A 47 2.73 -4.28 5.81
N SER A 48 1.41 -4.00 5.76
CA SER A 48 0.89 -2.63 5.59
C SER A 48 1.19 -1.73 6.78
N TYR A 49 1.11 -2.26 8.01
CA TYR A 49 1.46 -1.52 9.22
C TYR A 49 2.94 -1.13 9.25
N LYS A 50 3.82 -2.06 8.86
CA LYS A 50 5.27 -1.82 8.77
C LYS A 50 5.58 -0.81 7.67
N ALA A 51 5.02 -1.02 6.47
CA ALA A 51 5.17 -0.10 5.34
C ALA A 51 4.74 1.34 5.69
N ALA A 52 3.63 1.51 6.41
CA ALA A 52 3.13 2.83 6.79
C ALA A 52 4.03 3.54 7.81
N ARG A 53 4.75 2.79 8.66
CA ARG A 53 5.70 3.37 9.64
C ARG A 53 7.06 3.66 9.03
N ASP A 54 7.48 2.84 8.08
CA ASP A 54 8.77 2.98 7.42
C ASP A 54 8.72 4.08 6.33
N SER A 55 7.55 4.28 5.71
CA SER A 55 7.33 5.38 4.75
C SER A 55 7.31 6.73 5.47
N MET A 56 8.12 7.67 4.98
CA MET A 56 8.08 9.07 5.43
C MET A 56 6.74 9.76 5.18
N LEU A 57 5.92 9.24 4.25
CA LEU A 57 4.60 9.77 3.94
C LEU A 57 3.51 9.26 4.88
N GLY A 58 3.81 8.25 5.70
CA GLY A 58 2.86 7.63 6.60
C GLY A 58 1.81 6.77 5.91
N SER A 59 1.96 6.44 4.62
CA SER A 59 1.06 5.54 3.89
C SER A 59 1.80 4.26 3.50
N GLY A 60 1.17 3.12 3.75
CA GLY A 60 1.74 1.80 3.48
C GLY A 60 0.72 0.82 2.94
N ILE A 61 1.16 0.02 1.98
CA ILE A 61 0.37 -1.05 1.38
C ILE A 61 1.03 -2.39 1.70
N GLY A 62 0.23 -3.37 2.10
CA GLY A 62 0.67 -4.74 2.34
C GLY A 62 -0.05 -5.69 1.40
N ILE A 63 0.68 -6.58 0.72
CA ILE A 63 0.11 -7.61 -0.16
C ILE A 63 0.61 -8.98 0.28
N PHE A 64 -0.30 -9.92 0.55
CA PHE A 64 0.01 -11.30 0.91
C PHE A 64 -0.83 -12.25 0.08
N GLY A 65 -0.22 -13.02 -0.84
CA GLY A 65 -1.00 -13.83 -1.77
C GLY A 65 -1.93 -12.95 -2.60
N THR A 66 -3.23 -13.25 -2.53
CA THR A 66 -4.27 -12.45 -3.17
C THR A 66 -4.81 -11.30 -2.29
N ALA A 67 -4.33 -11.17 -1.05
CA ALA A 67 -4.88 -10.21 -0.10
C ALA A 67 -4.11 -8.88 -0.17
N VAL A 68 -4.81 -7.76 -0.07
CA VAL A 68 -4.25 -6.39 -0.08
C VAL A 68 -4.80 -5.57 1.07
N CYS A 69 -3.95 -4.76 1.69
CA CYS A 69 -4.33 -3.86 2.76
C CYS A 69 -3.65 -2.49 2.62
N LEU A 70 -4.43 -1.42 2.76
CA LEU A 70 -3.96 -0.04 2.90
C LEU A 70 -4.00 0.39 4.37
N LYS A 71 -2.88 0.95 4.84
CA LYS A 71 -2.76 1.48 6.19
C LYS A 71 -2.11 2.86 6.21
N MET A 72 -2.58 3.69 7.13
CA MET A 72 -1.97 4.97 7.47
C MET A 72 -1.27 4.89 8.83
N TRP A 73 -0.19 5.66 8.97
CA TRP A 73 0.50 5.87 10.23
C TRP A 73 -0.42 6.56 11.24
N GLY A 74 -0.32 6.16 12.51
CA GLY A 74 -1.18 6.64 13.59
C GLY A 74 -2.46 5.84 13.80
N LEU A 75 -2.82 4.93 12.88
CA LEU A 75 -3.92 3.99 13.10
C LEU A 75 -3.50 2.82 14.00
N GLU A 76 -4.40 2.43 14.91
CA GLU A 76 -4.21 1.29 15.80
C GLU A 76 -4.04 -0.04 15.04
N LYS A 77 -3.39 -1.01 15.69
CA LYS A 77 -3.35 -2.39 15.18
C LYS A 77 -4.79 -2.93 15.10
N GLY A 78 -5.18 -3.49 13.95
CA GLY A 78 -6.55 -3.93 13.67
C GLY A 78 -7.46 -2.90 13.00
N ARG A 79 -7.06 -1.63 12.87
CA ARG A 79 -7.76 -0.64 12.04
C ARG A 79 -7.01 -0.38 10.74
N ASN A 80 -7.64 -0.72 9.63
CA ASN A 80 -7.10 -0.52 8.27
C ASN A 80 -8.01 0.44 7.51
N ILE A 81 -7.47 1.19 6.55
CA ILE A 81 -8.29 2.07 5.71
C ILE A 81 -9.11 1.24 4.73
N GLU A 82 -8.43 0.32 4.03
CA GLU A 82 -9.02 -0.66 3.12
C GLU A 82 -8.30 -1.99 3.32
N ALA A 83 -9.03 -3.10 3.27
CA ALA A 83 -8.47 -4.44 3.35
C ALA A 83 -9.37 -5.42 2.60
N TYR A 84 -8.78 -6.19 1.68
CA TYR A 84 -9.49 -7.15 0.83
C TYR A 84 -8.69 -8.46 0.75
N LEU A 85 -9.35 -9.61 0.90
CA LEU A 85 -8.69 -10.92 0.81
C LEU A 85 -8.56 -11.44 -0.63
N SER A 86 -9.54 -11.11 -1.47
CA SER A 86 -9.57 -11.47 -2.89
C SER A 86 -10.22 -10.32 -3.67
N PRO A 87 -9.51 -9.19 -3.82
CA PRO A 87 -10.00 -7.98 -4.48
C PRO A 87 -10.19 -8.19 -5.99
N THR A 88 -11.11 -7.42 -6.57
CA THR A 88 -11.16 -7.23 -8.02
C THR A 88 -10.00 -6.34 -8.48
N LYS A 89 -9.70 -6.35 -9.79
CA LYS A 89 -8.69 -5.44 -10.37
C LYS A 89 -8.98 -3.96 -10.06
N GLU A 90 -10.25 -3.57 -10.11
CA GLU A 90 -10.69 -2.21 -9.78
C GLU A 90 -10.43 -1.86 -8.31
N GLN A 91 -10.68 -2.79 -7.38
CA GLN A 91 -10.37 -2.59 -5.97
C GLN A 91 -8.86 -2.46 -5.74
N CYS A 92 -8.02 -3.25 -6.41
CA CYS A 92 -6.56 -3.11 -6.35
C CYS A 92 -6.10 -1.73 -6.84
N ARG A 93 -6.62 -1.29 -8.00
CA ARG A 93 -6.33 0.03 -8.57
C ARG A 93 -6.75 1.15 -7.63
N LYS A 94 -7.95 1.01 -7.04
CA LYS A 94 -8.50 1.96 -6.07
C LYS A 94 -7.65 2.03 -4.80
N VAL A 95 -7.16 0.91 -4.27
CA VAL A 95 -6.26 0.90 -3.10
C VAL A 95 -4.98 1.69 -3.38
N GLY A 96 -4.34 1.47 -4.53
CA GLY A 96 -3.17 2.24 -4.95
C GLY A 96 -3.46 3.74 -5.03
N ALA A 97 -4.56 4.09 -5.70
CA ALA A 97 -4.96 5.49 -5.85
C ALA A 97 -5.31 6.14 -4.49
N ASN A 98 -6.03 5.45 -3.62
CA ASN A 98 -6.42 5.95 -2.30
C ASN A 98 -5.23 6.14 -1.38
N SER A 99 -4.20 5.28 -1.47
CA SER A 99 -2.92 5.46 -0.78
C SER A 99 -2.25 6.79 -1.16
N ALA A 100 -2.21 7.09 -2.47
CA ALA A 100 -1.69 8.34 -2.99
C ALA A 100 -2.60 9.55 -2.72
N ARG A 101 -3.91 9.37 -2.64
CA ARG A 101 -4.85 10.46 -2.31
C ARG A 101 -4.81 10.80 -0.83
N ALA A 102 -4.57 9.81 0.05
CA ALA A 102 -4.41 10.02 1.48
C ALA A 102 -3.26 10.99 1.80
N ILE A 103 -2.09 10.78 1.19
CA ILE A 103 -0.91 11.63 1.40
C ILE A 103 -1.07 13.02 0.77
N LYS A 104 -1.84 13.12 -0.32
CA LYS A 104 -2.23 14.39 -0.98
C LYS A 104 -3.41 15.10 -0.29
N LYS A 105 -4.01 14.53 0.76
CA LYS A 105 -5.21 15.04 1.44
C LYS A 105 -6.41 15.24 0.51
N GLN A 106 -6.61 14.31 -0.42
CA GLN A 106 -7.73 14.29 -1.36
C GLN A 106 -8.79 13.27 -0.91
N PRO A 107 -10.08 13.47 -1.24
CA PRO A 107 -11.14 12.49 -0.95
C PRO A 107 -10.82 11.14 -1.58
N PHE A 108 -11.18 10.02 -0.98
CA PHE A 108 -10.98 8.70 -1.61
C PHE A 108 -11.89 8.49 -2.82
N LYS A 109 -11.41 7.70 -3.80
CA LYS A 109 -12.24 7.12 -4.86
C LYS A 109 -13.10 5.99 -4.29
#